data_AF-A0A5R9QEN1-F1
#
_entry.id   AF-A0A5R9QEN1-F1
#
_cell.length_a   1.000
_cell.length_b   1.000
_cell.length_c   1.000
_cell.angle_alpha   90.00
_cell.angle_beta   90.00
_cell.angle_gamma   90.00
#
_symmetry.space_group_name_H-M   'P 1'
#
loop_
_entity.id
_entity.type
_entity.pdbx_description
1 polymer ?
#
loop_
_entity_poly.entity_id
_entity_poly.type
_entity_poly.pdbx_seq_one_letter_code
_entity_poly.pdbx_strand_id
1 'polypeptide(L)'
;MRRTIAFIAATLLSAPLWAMHCPSDMAEIDQQLEANPPSDPATLEQVQQLRAQGEAFHEAGDHAQSVQVLGEALDLLEASR
;
A
#
# COMPACT_ATOMS: atom_id res chain seq x y z
N MET A 1 14.83 27.97 26.32
CA MET A 1 15.45 26.63 26.31
C MET A 1 14.45 25.51 26.60
N ARG A 2 13.66 25.53 27.68
CA ARG A 2 12.64 24.48 27.95
C ARG A 2 11.53 24.37 26.88
N ARG A 3 11.07 25.51 26.35
CA ARG A 3 9.99 25.57 25.33
C ARG A 3 10.43 25.12 23.93
N THR A 4 11.72 25.24 23.62
CA THR A 4 12.30 24.82 22.33
C THR A 4 12.58 23.32 22.28
N ILE A 5 12.90 22.70 23.43
CA ILE A 5 13.06 21.24 23.55
C ILE A 5 11.71 20.52 23.32
N ALA A 6 10.60 21.12 23.76
CA ALA A 6 9.27 20.56 23.55
C ALA A 6 8.82 20.51 22.08
N PHE A 7 9.30 21.43 21.23
CA PHE A 7 8.96 21.46 19.81
C PHE A 7 9.70 20.39 18.98
N ILE A 8 10.95 20.07 19.35
CA ILE A 8 11.75 19.04 18.65
C ILE A 8 11.24 17.63 18.95
N ALA A 9 10.63 17.40 20.12
CA ALA A 9 10.06 16.10 20.47
C ALA A 9 8.78 15.76 19.68
N ALA A 10 8.03 16.76 19.20
CA ALA A 10 6.77 16.55 18.49
C ALA A 10 6.94 16.06 17.05
N THR A 11 8.06 16.37 16.38
CA THR A 11 8.28 15.98 14.97
C THR A 11 8.63 14.50 14.78
N LEU A 12 9.07 13.82 15.84
CA LEU A 12 9.38 12.38 15.81
C LEU A 12 8.11 11.49 15.85
N LEU A 13 6.95 12.06 16.15
CA LEU A 13 5.67 11.35 16.18
C LEU A 13 4.96 11.27 14.82
N SER A 14 5.54 11.85 13.75
CA SER A 14 4.93 11.91 12.40
C SER A 14 5.21 10.67 11.53
N ALA A 15 6.11 9.78 11.95
CA ALA A 15 6.45 8.55 11.23
C ALA A 15 5.35 7.45 11.13
N PRO A 16 4.36 7.31 12.05
CA PRO A 16 3.44 6.17 12.03
C PRO A 16 2.36 6.26 10.93
N LEU A 17 2.24 7.39 10.22
CA LEU A 17 1.28 7.53 9.12
C LEU A 17 1.62 6.64 7.91
N TRP A 18 2.90 6.33 7.69
CA TRP A 18 3.32 5.49 6.55
C TRP A 18 3.17 3.99 6.81
N ALA A 19 3.13 3.57 8.08
CA ALA A 19 2.97 2.16 8.44
C ALA A 19 1.56 1.63 8.09
N MET A 20 0.57 2.52 7.96
CA MET A 20 -0.83 2.13 7.70
C MET A 20 -1.18 2.01 6.21
N HIS A 21 -0.32 2.48 5.30
CA HIS A 21 -0.64 2.52 3.86
C HIS A 21 -0.63 1.13 3.22
N CYS A 22 0.45 0.37 3.39
CA CYS A 22 0.59 -0.96 2.75
C CYS A 22 -0.54 -1.93 3.18
N PRO A 23 -0.86 -2.10 4.48
CA PRO A 23 -1.96 -2.97 4.88
C PRO A 23 -3.33 -2.51 4.39
N SER A 24 -3.54 -1.20 4.27
CA SER A 24 -4.79 -0.65 3.74
C SER A 24 -4.94 -0.93 2.24
N ASP A 25 -3.91 -0.66 1.44
CA ASP A 25 -3.95 -0.90 0.00
C ASP A 25 -4.11 -2.39 -0.32
N MET A 26 -3.41 -3.26 0.43
CA MET A 26 -3.58 -4.72 0.31
C MET A 26 -5.02 -5.15 0.54
N ALA A 27 -5.64 -4.68 1.63
CA ALA A 27 -7.02 -4.99 1.95
C ALA A 27 -8.01 -4.43 0.90
N GLU A 28 -7.73 -3.24 0.36
CA GLU A 28 -8.55 -2.65 -0.69
C GLU A 28 -8.47 -3.47 -1.99
N ILE A 29 -7.27 -3.88 -2.41
CA ILE A 29 -7.09 -4.76 -3.57
C ILE A 29 -7.85 -6.07 -3.36
N ASP A 30 -7.70 -6.70 -2.19
CA ASP A 30 -8.35 -7.97 -1.86
C ASP A 30 -9.89 -7.83 -1.92
N GLN A 31 -10.44 -6.73 -1.37
CA GLN A 31 -11.87 -6.43 -1.42
C GLN A 31 -12.37 -6.23 -2.86
N GLN A 32 -11.62 -5.51 -3.69
CA GLN A 32 -12.02 -5.25 -5.09
C GLN A 32 -11.98 -6.52 -5.94
N LEU A 33 -10.97 -7.37 -5.75
CA LEU A 33 -10.86 -8.68 -6.40
C LEU A 33 -12.02 -9.60 -6.01
N GLU A 34 -12.49 -9.55 -4.76
CA GLU A 34 -13.66 -10.32 -4.32
C GLU A 34 -14.96 -9.77 -4.89
N ALA A 35 -15.14 -8.45 -4.89
CA ALA A 35 -16.40 -7.81 -5.24
C ALA A 35 -16.65 -7.71 -6.76
N ASN A 36 -15.63 -7.34 -7.53
CA ASN A 36 -15.73 -7.14 -8.97
C ASN A 36 -14.36 -7.37 -9.65
N PRO A 37 -13.92 -8.63 -9.79
CA PRO A 37 -12.63 -8.93 -10.39
C PRO A 37 -12.57 -8.48 -11.86
N PRO A 38 -11.38 -8.06 -12.35
CA PRO A 38 -11.18 -7.78 -13.77
C PRO A 38 -11.65 -8.94 -14.67
N SER A 39 -12.38 -8.61 -15.74
CA SER A 39 -12.87 -9.61 -16.70
C SER A 39 -11.77 -10.14 -17.62
N ASP A 40 -10.71 -9.34 -17.85
CA ASP A 40 -9.53 -9.77 -18.58
C ASP A 40 -8.62 -10.63 -17.68
N PRO A 41 -8.36 -11.90 -18.03
CA PRO A 41 -7.53 -12.80 -17.22
C PRO A 41 -6.10 -12.29 -17.04
N ALA A 42 -5.52 -11.60 -18.02
CA ALA A 42 -4.17 -11.08 -17.92
C ALA A 42 -4.08 -9.94 -16.89
N THR A 43 -5.07 -9.03 -16.90
CA THR A 43 -5.20 -7.99 -15.87
C THR A 43 -5.40 -8.59 -14.48
N LEU A 44 -6.27 -9.61 -14.34
CA LEU A 44 -6.50 -10.29 -13.07
C LEU A 44 -5.21 -10.92 -12.51
N GLU A 45 -4.45 -11.63 -13.35
CA GLU A 45 -3.17 -12.23 -12.98
C GLU A 45 -2.15 -11.16 -12.55
N GLN A 46 -2.07 -10.06 -13.30
CA GLN A 46 -1.14 -8.98 -12.99
C GLN A 46 -1.45 -8.29 -11.66
N VAL A 47 -2.72 -8.01 -11.36
CA VAL A 47 -3.14 -7.43 -10.07
C VAL A 47 -2.80 -8.38 -8.92
N GLN A 48 -3.07 -9.68 -9.07
CA GLN A 48 -2.72 -10.68 -8.04
C GLN A 48 -1.21 -10.76 -7.81
N GLN A 49 -0.41 -10.71 -8.88
CA GLN A 49 1.04 -10.72 -8.78
C GLN A 49 1.57 -9.47 -8.07
N LEU A 50 1.05 -8.29 -8.40
CA LEU A 50 1.42 -7.03 -7.74
C LEU A 50 1.02 -7.03 -6.26
N ARG A 51 -0.17 -7.55 -5.93
CA ARG A 51 -0.62 -7.72 -4.54
C ARG A 51 0.30 -8.63 -3.72
N ALA A 52 0.72 -9.77 -4.29
CA ALA A 52 1.64 -10.68 -3.63
C ALA A 52 3.06 -10.08 -3.48
N GLN A 53 3.54 -9.35 -4.49
CA GLN A 53 4.82 -8.63 -4.42
C GLN A 53 4.79 -7.52 -3.36
N GLY A 54 3.69 -6.78 -3.27
CA GLY A 54 3.49 -5.75 -2.27
C GLY A 54 3.60 -6.28 -0.84
N GLU A 55 3.02 -7.44 -0.57
CA GLU A 55 3.14 -8.13 0.72
C GLU A 55 4.56 -8.60 0.99
N ALA A 56 5.22 -9.20 0.00
CA ALA A 56 6.60 -9.63 0.15
C ALA A 56 7.54 -8.46 0.48
N PHE A 57 7.36 -7.30 -0.17
CA PHE A 57 8.11 -6.08 0.17
C PHE A 57 7.77 -5.58 1.57
N HIS A 58 6.50 -5.62 1.98
CA HIS A 58 6.07 -5.25 3.32
C HIS A 58 6.74 -6.13 4.40
N GLU A 59 6.68 -7.44 4.24
CA GLU A 59 7.29 -8.41 5.16
C GLU A 59 8.82 -8.27 5.23
N ALA A 60 9.45 -7.89 4.12
CA ALA A 60 10.88 -7.59 4.05
C ALA A 60 11.27 -6.23 4.66
N GLY A 61 10.30 -5.39 5.05
CA GLY A 61 10.51 -4.03 5.55
C GLY A 61 10.77 -2.98 4.47
N ASP A 62 10.63 -3.34 3.20
CA ASP A 62 10.81 -2.46 2.05
C ASP A 62 9.50 -1.72 1.71
N HIS A 63 9.06 -0.86 2.62
CA HIS A 63 7.75 -0.22 2.54
C HIS A 63 7.56 0.68 1.30
N ALA A 64 8.63 1.33 0.82
CA ALA A 64 8.52 2.17 -0.37
C ALA A 64 8.17 1.35 -1.61
N GLN A 65 8.80 0.18 -1.76
CA GLN A 65 8.55 -0.72 -2.88
C GLN A 65 7.18 -1.40 -2.75
N SER A 66 6.77 -1.72 -1.51
CA SER A 66 5.42 -2.21 -1.22
C SER A 66 4.35 -1.23 -1.68
N VAL A 67 4.41 0.03 -1.25
CA VAL A 67 3.44 1.07 -1.65
C VAL A 67 3.44 1.28 -3.16
N GLN A 68 4.62 1.25 -3.80
CA GLN A 68 4.70 1.42 -5.25
C GLN A 68 3.91 0.34 -5.99
N VAL A 69 4.20 -0.95 -5.72
CA VAL A 69 3.55 -2.03 -6.48
C VAL A 69 2.08 -2.22 -6.11
N LEU A 70 1.69 -1.90 -4.87
CA LEU A 70 0.28 -1.90 -4.47
C LEU A 70 -0.49 -0.76 -5.14
N GLY A 71 0.13 0.41 -5.31
CA GLY A 71 -0.42 1.51 -6.12
C GLY A 71 -0.64 1.09 -7.58
N GLU A 72 0.34 0.44 -8.20
CA GLU A 72 0.20 -0.08 -9.57
C GLU A 72 -0.96 -1.10 -9.70
N ALA A 73 -1.18 -1.94 -8.68
CA ALA A 73 -2.33 -2.85 -8.65
C ALA A 73 -3.67 -2.10 -8.57
N LEU A 74 -3.77 -1.07 -7.72
CA LEU A 74 -4.96 -0.24 -7.58
C LEU A 74 -5.28 0.53 -8.86
N ASP A 75 -4.26 1.08 -9.53
CA ASP A 75 -4.41 1.78 -10.81
C ASP A 75 -4.94 0.82 -11.91
N LEU A 76 -4.43 -0.42 -11.97
CA LEU A 76 -4.94 -1.43 -12.88
C LEU A 76 -6.39 -1.83 -12.58
N LEU A 77 -6.74 -1.96 -11.30
CA LEU A 77 -8.12 -2.22 -10.89
C LEU A 77 -9.04 -1.05 -11.28
N GLU A 78 -8.62 0.19 -11.10
CA GLU A 78 -9.40 1.35 -11.52
C GLU A 78 -9.57 1.40 -13.05
N ALA A 79 -8.49 1.15 -13.81
CA ALA A 79 -8.51 1.17 -15.26
C ALA A 79 -9.30 0.02 -15.91
N SER A 80 -9.57 -1.05 -15.16
CA SER A 80 -10.29 -2.25 -15.63
C SER A 80 -11.77 -2.28 -15.25
N ARG A 81 -12.28 -1.22 -14.61
CA ARG A 81 -13.70 -1.04 -14.29
C ARG A 81 -14.57 -0.65 -15.49
#